data_AF-A0A376FDK8-F1
#
_entry.id   AF-A0A376FDK8-F1
#
_cell.length_a   1.000
_cell.length_b   1.000
_cell.length_c   1.000
_cell.angle_alpha   90.00
_cell.angle_beta   90.00
_cell.angle_gamma   90.00
#
_symmetry.space_group_name_H-M   'P 1'
#
loop_
_entity.id
_entity.type
_entity.pdbx_description
1 polymer ?
#
loop_
_entity_poly.entity_id
_entity_poly.type
_entity_poly.pdbx_seq_one_letter_code
_entity_poly.pdbx_strand_id
1 'polypeptide(L)'
;MRPRFNLLRIEEELSMAHLRLSRTLIEHLDWHQCIERYDRPHTLFYCDPPYWGTEGYGVDFPMSNYIHMAELARSIKGKMIISVNDIPEMRQAV
;
A
#
# COMPACT_ATOMS: atom_id res chain seq x y z
N MET A 1 10.47 -20.09 14.00
CA MET A 1 10.92 -18.83 13.33
C MET A 1 12.33 -19.07 12.80
N ARG A 2 12.54 -19.04 11.48
CA ARG A 2 13.89 -19.12 10.90
C ARG A 2 14.52 -17.71 10.97
N PRO A 3 15.80 -17.56 11.35
CA PRO A 3 16.46 -16.25 11.31
C PRO A 3 16.40 -15.70 9.88
N ARG A 4 15.91 -14.45 9.75
CA ARG A 4 15.53 -13.79 8.49
C ARG A 4 16.73 -13.37 7.62
N PHE A 5 17.95 -13.65 8.08
CA PHE A 5 19.18 -13.24 7.43
C PHE A 5 20.19 -14.38 7.57
N ASN A 6 20.41 -15.12 6.47
CA ASN A 6 21.38 -16.20 6.41
C ASN A 6 22.35 -15.90 5.26
N LEU A 7 23.59 -15.56 5.61
CA LEU A 7 24.65 -15.22 4.64
C LEU A 7 24.88 -16.34 3.61
N LEU A 8 24.60 -17.60 3.95
CA LEU A 8 24.75 -18.74 3.04
C LEU A 8 23.60 -18.89 2.02
N ARG A 9 22.53 -18.10 2.14
CA ARG A 9 21.35 -18.14 1.25
C ARG A 9 21.02 -16.79 0.60
N ILE A 10 21.84 -15.78 0.85
CA ILE A 10 21.60 -14.42 0.38
C ILE A 10 21.57 -14.35 -1.15
N GLU A 11 22.40 -15.13 -1.83
CA GLU A 11 22.43 -15.19 -3.29
C GLU A 11 21.12 -15.77 -3.87
N GLU A 12 20.60 -16.84 -3.26
CA GLU A 12 19.33 -17.44 -3.64
C GLU A 12 18.16 -16.48 -3.38
N GLU A 13 18.14 -15.84 -2.20
CA GLU A 13 17.10 -14.88 -1.84
C GLU A 13 17.11 -13.64 -2.74
N LEU A 14 18.29 -13.10 -3.06
CA LEU A 14 18.44 -11.97 -3.99
C LEU A 14 18.04 -12.35 -5.42
N SER A 15 18.42 -13.53 -5.89
CA SER A 15 18.04 -14.02 -7.22
C SER A 15 16.52 -14.17 -7.33
N MET A 16 15.87 -14.73 -6.31
CA MET A 16 14.42 -14.85 -6.26
C MET A 16 13.73 -13.49 -6.18
N ALA A 17 14.26 -12.55 -5.39
CA ALA A 17 13.74 -11.20 -5.32
C ALA A 17 13.87 -10.46 -6.66
N HIS A 18 15.02 -10.58 -7.33
CA HIS A 18 15.27 -9.99 -8.65
C HIS A 18 14.27 -10.50 -9.69
N LEU A 19 14.05 -11.81 -9.79
CA LEU A 19 13.08 -12.39 -10.72
C LEU A 19 11.65 -11.90 -10.42
N ARG A 20 11.27 -11.85 -9.13
CA ARG A 20 9.95 -11.37 -8.70
C ARG A 20 9.72 -9.89 -9.02
N LEU A 21 10.75 -9.06 -8.84
CA LEU A 21 10.68 -7.61 -9.05
C LEU A 21 11.05 -7.17 -10.46
N SER A 22 11.42 -8.09 -11.36
CA SER A 22 11.86 -7.80 -12.73
C SER A 22 10.85 -7.01 -13.57
N ARG A 23 9.56 -7.08 -13.22
CA ARG A 23 8.46 -6.33 -13.86
C ARG A 23 7.77 -5.36 -12.89
N THR A 24 8.41 -5.05 -11.77
CA THR A 24 7.91 -4.12 -10.77
C THR A 24 8.57 -2.77 -10.97
N LEU A 25 7.74 -1.72 -11.04
CA LEU A 25 8.21 -0.35 -10.97
C LEU A 25 8.15 0.10 -9.51
N ILE A 26 9.23 0.71 -9.01
CA ILE A 26 9.31 1.27 -7.66
C ILE A 26 9.36 2.79 -7.80
N GLU A 27 8.41 3.47 -7.18
CA GLU A 27 8.26 4.93 -7.24
C GLU A 27 8.40 5.52 -5.84
N HIS A 28 9.07 6.66 -5.74
CA HIS A 28 9.15 7.45 -4.52
C HIS A 28 8.33 8.74 -4.72
N LEU A 29 7.01 8.55 -4.79
CA LEU A 29 6.02 9.60 -4.98
C LEU A 29 5.04 9.59 -3.82
N ASP A 30 4.30 10.69 -3.66
CA ASP A 30 3.14 10.68 -2.77
C ASP A 30 2.12 9.65 -3.26
N TRP A 31 1.49 8.97 -2.30
CA TRP A 31 0.63 7.82 -2.58
C TRP A 31 -0.54 8.15 -3.52
N HIS A 32 -1.14 9.34 -3.40
CA HIS A 32 -2.26 9.77 -4.24
C HIS A 32 -1.81 10.04 -5.68
N GLN A 33 -0.65 10.65 -5.87
CA GLN A 33 -0.06 10.89 -7.21
C GLN A 33 0.27 9.57 -7.92
N CYS A 34 0.69 8.55 -7.15
CA CYS A 34 0.91 7.21 -7.69
C CYS A 34 -0.40 6.62 -8.24
N ILE A 35 -1.51 6.77 -7.50
CA ILE A 35 -2.82 6.29 -7.93
C ILE A 35 -3.26 7.01 -9.21
N GLU A 36 -3.20 8.35 -9.24
CA GLU A 36 -3.58 9.15 -10.40
C GLU A 36 -2.77 8.79 -11.65
N ARG A 37 -1.46 8.59 -11.50
CA ARG A 37 -0.55 8.27 -12.61
C ARG A 37 -0.86 6.92 -13.24
N TYR A 38 -1.27 5.94 -12.44
CA TYR A 38 -1.52 4.57 -12.87
C TYR A 38 -3.00 4.21 -13.01
N ASP A 39 -3.90 5.21 -12.86
CA ASP A 39 -5.34 4.99 -12.97
C ASP A 39 -5.73 4.60 -14.41
N ARG A 40 -6.04 3.32 -14.56
CA ARG A 40 -6.48 2.70 -15.81
C ARG A 40 -7.60 1.71 -15.49
N PRO A 41 -8.53 1.46 -16.42
CA PRO A 41 -9.67 0.57 -16.19
C PRO A 41 -9.31 -0.87 -15.73
N HIS A 42 -8.09 -1.32 -16.03
CA HIS A 42 -7.59 -2.66 -15.67
C HIS A 42 -6.63 -2.66 -14.47
N THR A 43 -6.39 -1.50 -13.84
CA THR A 43 -5.51 -1.39 -12.67
C THR A 43 -6.28 -1.78 -11.40
N LEU A 44 -5.65 -2.56 -10.53
CA LEU A 44 -6.10 -2.82 -9.17
C LEU A 44 -5.10 -2.16 -8.20
N PHE A 45 -5.59 -1.22 -7.40
CA PHE A 45 -4.85 -0.59 -6.33
C PHE A 45 -5.09 -1.35 -5.02
N TYR A 46 -4.02 -1.71 -4.34
CA TYR A 46 -4.07 -2.24 -2.99
C TYR A 46 -3.41 -1.24 -2.04
N CYS A 47 -4.20 -0.70 -1.12
CA CYS A 47 -3.79 0.32 -0.17
C CYS A 47 -3.78 -0.28 1.24
N ASP A 48 -2.63 -0.25 1.89
CA ASP A 48 -2.43 -0.70 3.26
C ASP A 48 -1.91 0.48 4.10
N PRO A 49 -2.76 1.48 4.40
CA PRO A 49 -2.35 2.62 5.22
C PRO A 49 -2.02 2.20 6.66
N PRO A 50 -1.22 3.00 7.38
CA PRO A 50 -1.05 2.85 8.82
C PRO A 50 -2.40 2.69 9.52
N TYR A 51 -2.55 1.76 10.46
CA TYR A 51 -3.84 1.56 11.11
C TYR A 51 -4.18 2.70 12.09
N TRP A 52 -5.36 3.30 11.96
CA TRP A 52 -5.82 4.38 12.83
C TRP A 52 -5.79 3.97 14.31
N GLY A 53 -5.23 4.83 15.16
CA GLY A 53 -5.13 4.60 16.61
C GLY A 53 -4.03 3.62 17.03
N THR A 54 -3.22 3.09 16.10
CA THR A 54 -2.03 2.30 16.46
C THR A 54 -0.79 3.20 16.44
N GLU A 55 -0.20 3.47 17.61
CA GLU A 55 0.95 4.38 17.80
C GLU A 55 2.27 3.92 17.14
N GLY A 56 2.23 2.97 16.21
CA GLY A 56 3.41 2.21 15.77
C GLY A 56 4.11 2.72 14.51
N TYR A 57 3.49 3.60 13.71
CA TYR A 57 3.99 3.87 12.35
C TYR A 57 4.94 5.07 12.23
N GLY A 58 5.07 5.90 13.28
CA GLY A 58 6.03 7.02 13.33
C GLY A 58 5.86 8.10 12.25
N VAL A 59 4.79 8.03 11.47
CA VAL A 59 4.44 8.95 10.39
C VAL A 59 3.02 9.43 10.62
N ASP A 60 2.81 10.74 10.60
CA ASP A 60 1.50 11.35 10.75
C ASP A 60 0.62 11.00 9.54
N PHE A 61 -0.36 10.12 9.76
CA PHE A 61 -1.37 9.76 8.76
C PHE A 61 -2.75 10.22 9.24
N PRO A 62 -3.09 11.52 9.08
CA PRO A 62 -4.34 12.09 9.58
C PRO A 62 -5.56 11.49 8.90
N MET A 63 -6.71 11.60 9.58
CA MET A 63 -7.99 11.11 9.11
C MET A 63 -8.37 11.61 7.69
N SER A 64 -7.91 12.81 7.33
CA SER A 64 -8.10 13.40 6.00
C SER A 64 -7.55 12.53 4.86
N ASN A 65 -6.47 11.78 5.08
CA ASN A 65 -5.94 10.88 4.06
C ASN A 65 -6.88 9.71 3.79
N TYR A 66 -7.55 9.17 4.82
CA TYR A 66 -8.52 8.10 4.63
C TYR A 66 -9.76 8.57 3.88
N ILE A 67 -10.24 9.78 4.20
CA ILE A 67 -11.33 10.44 3.46
C ILE A 67 -10.93 10.59 1.99
N HIS A 68 -9.70 11.06 1.73
CA HIS A 68 -9.18 11.20 0.37
C HIS A 68 -9.06 9.86 -0.36
N MET A 69 -8.64 8.78 0.33
CA MET A 69 -8.63 7.42 -0.24
C MET A 69 -10.04 6.97 -0.63
N ALA A 70 -11.04 7.23 0.20
CA ALA A 70 -12.43 6.87 -0.08
C ALA A 70 -12.99 7.66 -1.28
N GLU A 71 -12.65 8.94 -1.41
CA GLU A 71 -12.99 9.76 -2.57
C GLU A 71 -12.33 9.24 -3.85
N LEU A 72 -11.05 8.89 -3.78
CA LEU A 72 -10.33 8.27 -4.90
C LEU A 72 -10.96 6.93 -5.28
N ALA A 73 -11.24 6.05 -4.32
CA ALA A 73 -11.89 4.77 -4.57
C ALA A 73 -13.23 4.90 -5.32
N ARG A 74 -13.97 6.00 -5.12
CA ARG A 74 -15.22 6.29 -5.81
C ARG A 74 -15.04 6.92 -7.21
N SER A 75 -13.89 7.55 -7.48
CA SER A 75 -13.66 8.36 -8.69
C SER A 75 -12.70 7.75 -9.70
N ILE A 76 -11.84 6.81 -9.28
CA ILE A 76 -10.89 6.15 -10.18
C ILE A 76 -11.58 5.28 -11.25
N LYS A 77 -10.90 5.05 -12.36
CA LYS A 77 -11.33 4.13 -13.42
C LYS A 77 -11.07 2.67 -13.05
N GLY A 78 -10.00 2.43 -12.29
CA GLY A 78 -9.61 1.11 -11.84
C GLY A 78 -10.46 0.58 -10.67
N LYS A 79 -9.90 -0.36 -9.94
CA LYS A 79 -10.47 -0.86 -8.68
C LYS A 79 -9.51 -0.58 -7.54
N MET A 80 -10.04 -0.34 -6.34
CA MET A 80 -9.24 -0.12 -5.14
C MET A 80 -9.71 -1.05 -4.02
N ILE A 81 -8.74 -1.64 -3.33
CA ILE A 81 -8.92 -2.40 -2.09
C ILE A 81 -8.12 -1.68 -1.02
N ILE A 82 -8.79 -1.28 0.05
CA ILE A 82 -8.17 -0.57 1.17
C ILE A 82 -8.26 -1.49 2.39
N SER A 83 -7.13 -1.84 2.99
CA SER A 83 -7.07 -2.58 4.25
C SER A 83 -7.08 -1.59 5.41
N VAL A 84 -8.11 -1.64 6.25
CA VAL A 84 -8.28 -0.73 7.39
C VAL A 84 -8.73 -1.50 8.63
N ASN A 85 -8.53 -0.92 9.81
CA ASN A 85 -9.06 -1.48 11.04
C ASN A 85 -10.59 -1.44 11.05
N ASP A 86 -11.21 -2.48 11.63
CA ASP A 86 -12.66 -2.57 11.77
C ASP A 86 -13.15 -1.75 12.98
N ILE A 87 -13.08 -0.43 12.87
CA ILE A 87 -13.53 0.53 13.89
C ILE A 87 -14.64 1.43 13.32
N PRO A 88 -15.54 1.95 14.18
CA PRO A 88 -16.67 2.79 13.74
C PRO A 88 -16.27 3.97 12.85
N GLU A 89 -15.15 4.61 13.15
CA GLU A 89 -14.60 5.75 12.41
C GLU A 89 -14.22 5.37 10.98
N MET A 90 -13.61 4.20 10.80
CA MET A 90 -13.21 3.70 9.47
C MET A 90 -14.41 3.23 8.65
N ARG A 91 -15.43 2.67 9.28
CA ARG A 91 -16.69 2.30 8.61
C ARG A 91 -17.48 3.51 8.10
N GLN A 92 -17.31 4.68 8.72
CA GLN A 92 -17.95 5.92 8.27
C GLN A 92 -17.14 6.64 7.19
N ALA A 93 -15.81 6.46 7.19
CA ALA A 93 -14.89 7.17 6.32
C ALA A 93 -14.66 6.51 4.95
N VAL A 94 -14.67 5.17 4.89
CA VAL A 94 -14.35 4.37 3.69
C VAL A 94 -15.61 3.93 2.94
#